data_AF-A0A967Z4W9-F1
#
_entry.id   AF-A0A967Z4W9-F1
#
_cell.length_a   1.000
_cell.length_b   1.000
_cell.length_c   1.000
_cell.angle_alpha   90.00
_cell.angle_beta   90.00
_cell.angle_gamma   90.00
#
_symmetry.space_group_name_H-M   'P 1'
#
loop_
_entity.id
_entity.type
_entity.pdbx_description
1 polymer ?
#
loop_
_entity_poly.entity_id
_entity_poly.type
_entity_poly.pdbx_seq_one_letter_code
_entity_poly.pdbx_strand_id
1 'polypeptide(L)'
;MFLTRNTKPDPKLDMLLKDSKADETFKDAVRRFADGEKSELIKHAPGAPPVKIMRVLMKLLEEYPGEPITNVTIDGQSTCSAYHGTLTFGPKQTKIRFNWDCSWKAREAGFTTWYGAPDQTKAAQQYGYQCFETFEEVN
;
A
#
# COMPACT_ATOMS: atom_id res chain seq x y z
N MET A 1 12.95 7.64 -18.55
CA MET A 1 11.58 7.65 -19.09
C MET A 1 10.63 7.60 -17.89
N PHE A 2 10.20 8.77 -17.42
CA PHE A 2 9.31 8.90 -16.27
C PHE A 2 7.89 8.58 -16.75
N LEU A 3 7.28 7.52 -16.23
CA LEU A 3 5.87 7.22 -16.52
C LEU A 3 5.00 8.27 -15.81
N THR A 4 4.55 9.22 -16.63
CA THR A 4 3.26 9.93 -16.63
C THR A 4 2.47 9.95 -15.31
N ARG A 5 2.31 11.18 -14.78
CA ARG A 5 1.31 11.58 -13.78
C ARG A 5 -0.05 10.98 -14.15
N ASN A 6 -0.60 10.15 -13.27
CA ASN A 6 -1.96 9.64 -13.42
C ASN A 6 -2.89 10.64 -12.71
N THR A 7 -3.34 11.68 -13.42
CA THR A 7 -4.12 12.81 -12.87
C THR A 7 -5.60 12.48 -12.67
N LYS A 8 -5.95 11.23 -12.38
CA LYS A 8 -7.31 10.87 -11.94
C LYS A 8 -7.21 10.27 -10.54
N PRO A 9 -7.97 10.80 -9.57
CA PRO A 9 -8.07 10.16 -8.26
C PRO A 9 -8.48 8.70 -8.46
N ASP A 10 -7.75 7.77 -7.83
CA ASP A 10 -8.20 6.39 -7.74
C ASP A 10 -9.51 6.42 -6.93
N PRO A 11 -10.69 6.09 -7.53
CA PRO A 11 -11.97 6.22 -6.83
C PRO A 11 -12.01 5.39 -5.55
N LYS A 12 -11.22 4.31 -5.48
CA LYS A 12 -11.11 3.49 -4.29
C LYS A 12 -10.32 4.21 -3.19
N LEU A 13 -9.26 4.94 -3.54
CA LEU A 13 -8.51 5.75 -2.57
C LEU A 13 -9.40 6.82 -1.93
N ASP A 14 -10.18 7.54 -2.73
CA ASP A 14 -11.08 8.59 -2.23
C ASP A 14 -12.12 8.02 -1.26
N MET A 15 -12.69 6.86 -1.57
CA MET A 15 -13.62 6.16 -0.69
C MET A 15 -12.95 5.76 0.65
N LEU A 16 -11.75 5.18 0.60
CA LEU A 16 -11.00 4.80 1.80
C LEU A 16 -10.66 6.00 2.68
N LEU A 17 -10.25 7.12 2.08
CA LEU A 17 -9.98 8.37 2.81
C LEU A 17 -11.25 8.97 3.42
N LYS A 18 -12.37 8.88 2.72
CA LYS A 18 -13.67 9.36 3.22
C LYS A 18 -14.17 8.54 4.40
N ASP A 19 -14.04 7.22 4.34
CA ASP A 19 -14.53 6.31 5.38
C ASP A 19 -13.59 6.24 6.60
N SER A 20 -12.35 6.70 6.45
CA SER A 20 -11.35 6.72 7.52
C SER A 20 -11.50 7.90 8.50
N LYS A 21 -11.25 7.63 9.78
CA LYS A 21 -11.08 8.61 10.86
C LYS A 21 -9.67 9.18 10.96
N ALA A 22 -8.81 8.93 9.96
CA ALA A 22 -7.51 9.58 9.86
C ALA A 22 -7.62 11.10 9.96
N ASP A 23 -6.57 11.75 10.46
CA ASP A 23 -6.48 13.21 10.50
C ASP A 23 -6.58 13.79 9.09
N GLU A 24 -7.28 14.92 8.92
CA GLU A 24 -7.47 15.53 7.60
C GLU A 24 -6.13 15.96 6.96
N THR A 25 -5.15 16.39 7.77
CA THR A 25 -3.79 16.69 7.29
C THR A 25 -3.10 15.43 6.78
N PHE A 26 -3.32 14.28 7.43
CA PHE A 26 -2.80 13.00 6.96
C PHE A 26 -3.50 12.56 5.67
N LYS A 27 -4.83 12.70 5.58
CA LYS A 27 -5.57 12.39 4.34
C LYS A 27 -5.06 13.22 3.16
N ASP A 28 -4.82 14.51 3.36
CA ASP A 28 -4.24 15.38 2.35
C ASP A 28 -2.80 15.00 2.01
N ALA A 29 -2.00 14.58 2.98
CA ALA A 29 -0.67 14.02 2.72
C ALA A 29 -0.73 12.77 1.85
N VAL A 30 -1.69 11.87 2.06
CA VAL A 30 -1.87 10.66 1.23
C VAL A 30 -2.28 11.04 -0.20
N ARG A 31 -3.20 12.00 -0.38
CA ARG A 31 -3.58 12.52 -1.71
C ARG A 31 -2.38 13.08 -2.46
N ARG A 32 -1.63 13.98 -1.80
CA ARG A 32 -0.42 14.60 -2.37
C ARG A 32 0.65 13.57 -2.69
N PHE A 33 0.80 12.55 -1.85
CA PHE A 33 1.72 11.44 -2.13
C PHE A 33 1.29 10.62 -3.36
N ALA A 34 -0.01 10.40 -3.56
CA ALA A 34 -0.52 9.77 -4.77
C ALA A 34 -0.20 10.59 -6.03
N ASP A 35 -0.14 11.92 -5.92
CA ASP A 35 0.28 12.85 -6.98
C ASP A 35 1.82 12.96 -7.15
N GLY A 36 2.59 12.24 -6.33
CA GLY A 36 4.05 12.17 -6.39
C GLY A 36 4.77 13.21 -5.53
N GLU A 37 4.06 13.90 -4.64
CA GLU A 37 4.66 14.82 -3.67
C GLU A 37 5.16 14.10 -2.42
N LYS A 38 6.17 14.68 -1.77
CA LYS A 38 6.68 14.17 -0.49
C LYS A 38 5.87 14.75 0.67
N SER A 39 5.78 13.99 1.75
CA SER A 39 5.18 14.44 3.01
C SER A 39 5.99 13.92 4.20
N GLU A 40 6.22 14.78 5.19
CA GLU A 40 6.86 14.40 6.46
C GLU A 40 5.98 13.46 7.31
N LEU A 41 4.68 13.38 7.00
CA LEU A 41 3.73 12.46 7.65
C LEU A 41 3.79 11.04 7.09
N ILE A 42 4.45 10.84 5.94
CA ILE A 42 4.59 9.54 5.27
C ILE A 42 6.08 9.27 5.09
N LYS A 43 6.69 8.69 6.12
CA LYS A 43 8.10 8.32 6.10
C LYS A 43 8.26 6.93 5.52
N HIS A 44 9.24 6.74 4.66
CA HIS A 44 9.55 5.44 4.10
C HIS A 44 11.05 5.27 3.82
N ALA A 45 11.51 4.01 3.76
CA ALA A 45 12.89 3.72 3.41
C ALA A 45 13.27 4.32 2.03
N PRO A 46 14.50 4.83 1.86
CA PRO A 46 14.99 5.29 0.57
C PRO A 46 14.91 4.17 -0.49
N GLY A 47 14.48 4.51 -1.71
CA GLY A 47 14.37 3.55 -2.81
C GLY A 47 13.10 2.69 -2.81
N ALA A 48 12.22 2.80 -1.82
CA ALA A 48 10.90 2.18 -1.84
C ALA A 48 10.03 2.78 -2.98
N PRO A 49 9.49 1.96 -3.92
CA PRO A 49 8.70 2.48 -5.02
C PRO A 49 7.38 3.13 -4.55
N PRO A 50 7.01 4.35 -4.99
CA PRO A 50 5.80 5.05 -4.54
C PRO A 50 4.52 4.26 -4.72
N VAL A 51 4.39 3.52 -5.83
CA VAL A 51 3.22 2.67 -6.09
C VAL A 51 3.03 1.58 -5.02
N LYS A 52 4.12 1.05 -4.45
CA LYS A 52 4.07 0.01 -3.41
C LYS A 52 3.77 0.58 -2.04
N ILE A 53 4.30 1.75 -1.74
CA ILE A 53 3.93 2.54 -0.56
C ILE A 53 2.42 2.83 -0.60
N MET A 54 1.89 3.26 -1.75
CA MET A 54 0.45 3.47 -1.92
C MET A 54 -0.38 2.20 -1.67
N ARG A 55 0.11 1.00 -2.04
CA ARG A 55 -0.60 -0.25 -1.73
C ARG A 55 -0.72 -0.47 -0.22
N VAL A 56 0.33 -0.18 0.54
CA VAL A 56 0.35 -0.27 2.01
C VAL A 56 -0.56 0.79 2.64
N LEU A 57 -0.51 2.03 2.16
CA LEU A 57 -1.37 3.11 2.65
C LEU A 57 -2.86 2.80 2.45
N MET A 58 -3.24 2.31 1.27
CA MET A 58 -4.63 1.92 1.00
C MET A 58 -5.07 0.76 1.89
N LYS A 59 -4.19 -0.23 2.12
CA LYS A 59 -4.52 -1.34 3.02
C LYS A 59 -4.65 -0.90 4.48
N LEU A 60 -3.79 0.00 4.94
CA LEU A 60 -3.88 0.62 6.26
C LEU A 60 -5.22 1.34 6.45
N LEU A 61 -5.64 2.17 5.49
CA LEU A 61 -6.92 2.88 5.56
C LEU A 61 -8.13 1.94 5.55
N GLU A 62 -8.02 0.79 4.86
CA GLU A 62 -9.06 -0.23 4.80
C GLU A 62 -9.20 -1.04 6.09
N GLU A 63 -8.10 -1.47 6.68
CA GLU A 63 -8.10 -2.31 7.89
C GLU A 63 -8.34 -1.47 9.17
N TYR A 64 -7.93 -0.20 9.16
CA TYR A 64 -8.04 0.70 10.31
C TYR A 64 -8.86 1.97 10.01
N PRO A 65 -10.11 1.86 9.53
CA PRO A 65 -10.93 3.03 9.21
C PRO A 65 -11.31 3.80 10.48
N GLY A 66 -11.31 3.17 11.66
CA GLY A 66 -11.66 3.80 12.93
C GLY A 66 -10.50 4.51 13.66
N GLU A 67 -9.24 4.32 13.24
CA GLU A 67 -8.10 4.86 13.97
C GLU A 67 -7.77 6.31 13.54
N PRO A 68 -7.39 7.19 14.47
CA PRO A 68 -6.98 8.56 14.18
C PRO A 68 -5.54 8.60 13.67
N ILE A 69 -5.32 8.13 12.45
CA ILE A 69 -4.00 8.07 11.82
C ILE A 69 -3.50 9.50 11.56
N THR A 70 -2.39 9.88 12.20
CA THR A 70 -1.76 11.21 12.04
C THR A 70 -0.46 11.16 11.24
N ASN A 71 0.22 10.02 11.24
CA ASN A 71 1.47 9.78 10.54
C ASN A 71 1.66 8.28 10.30
N VAL A 72 2.56 7.94 9.38
CA VAL A 72 3.01 6.58 9.13
C VAL A 72 4.50 6.56 8.84
N THR A 73 5.17 5.52 9.34
CA THR A 73 6.55 5.17 8.97
C THR A 73 6.55 3.75 8.41
N ILE A 74 7.07 3.56 7.20
CA ILE A 74 7.10 2.28 6.50
C ILE A 74 8.56 1.89 6.26
N ASP A 75 8.99 0.83 6.93
CA ASP A 75 10.28 0.20 6.67
C ASP A 75 10.03 -1.11 5.91
N GLY A 76 10.57 -1.24 4.70
CA GLY A 76 10.30 -2.40 3.88
C GLY A 76 11.21 -2.55 2.68
N GLN A 77 11.25 -3.77 2.16
CA GLN A 77 12.06 -4.19 1.04
C GLN A 77 11.17 -4.55 -0.15
N SER A 78 11.59 -4.10 -1.34
CA SER A 78 10.83 -4.26 -2.58
C SER A 78 11.56 -5.16 -3.56
N THR A 79 10.85 -6.14 -4.14
CA THR A 79 11.30 -6.93 -5.30
C THR A 79 10.51 -6.53 -6.55
N CYS A 80 10.50 -7.31 -7.63
CA CYS A 80 9.61 -7.04 -8.75
C CYS A 80 8.13 -7.31 -8.41
N SER A 81 7.85 -8.39 -7.66
CA SER A 81 6.49 -8.86 -7.37
C SER A 81 5.97 -8.46 -5.99
N ALA A 82 6.87 -8.14 -5.05
CA ALA A 82 6.54 -8.06 -3.64
C ALA A 82 7.03 -6.78 -2.95
N TYR A 83 6.38 -6.42 -1.84
CA TYR A 83 6.79 -5.41 -0.88
C TYR A 83 6.45 -5.91 0.52
N HIS A 84 7.46 -6.07 1.37
CA HIS A 84 7.28 -6.61 2.71
C HIS A 84 8.09 -5.81 3.72
N GLY A 85 7.64 -5.83 4.97
CA GLY A 85 8.31 -5.15 6.07
C GLY A 85 7.37 -4.84 7.21
N THR A 86 7.59 -3.69 7.84
CA THR A 86 6.77 -3.19 8.94
C THR A 86 6.29 -1.77 8.69
N LEU A 87 5.05 -1.48 9.06
CA LEU A 87 4.57 -0.11 9.18
C LEU A 87 4.27 0.22 10.64
N THR A 88 4.51 1.46 11.03
CA THR A 88 4.12 2.03 12.33
C THR A 88 3.26 3.26 12.07
N PHE A 89 2.12 3.41 12.75
CA PHE A 89 1.20 4.51 12.46
C PHE A 89 0.49 5.08 13.70
N GLY A 90 -0.01 6.31 13.53
CA GLY A 90 -0.88 6.97 14.49
C GLY A 90 -0.23 7.35 15.82
N PRO A 91 -1.00 7.95 16.74
CA PRO A 91 -0.48 8.40 18.03
C PRO A 91 -0.10 7.24 18.96
N LYS A 92 -0.77 6.08 18.83
CA LYS A 92 -0.46 4.86 19.60
C LYS A 92 0.80 4.14 19.11
N GLN A 93 1.35 4.55 17.96
CA GLN A 93 2.48 3.88 17.31
C GLN A 93 2.21 2.39 17.08
N THR A 94 0.98 2.06 16.65
CA THR A 94 0.59 0.68 16.32
C THR A 94 1.50 0.16 15.21
N LYS A 95 2.07 -1.03 15.42
CA LYS A 95 3.02 -1.66 14.50
C LYS A 95 2.39 -2.84 13.80
N ILE A 96 2.52 -2.89 12.48
CA ILE A 96 2.00 -3.94 11.61
C ILE A 96 3.15 -4.57 10.84
N ARG A 97 3.16 -5.89 10.74
CA ARG A 97 3.96 -6.64 9.76
C ARG A 97 3.12 -6.85 8.52
N PHE A 98 3.69 -6.56 7.35
CA PHE A 98 3.00 -6.74 6.08
C PHE A 98 3.83 -7.51 5.06
N ASN A 99 3.13 -8.23 4.18
CA ASN A 99 3.69 -8.79 2.96
C ASN A 99 2.66 -8.63 1.83
N TRP A 100 2.91 -7.71 0.90
CA TRP A 100 2.18 -7.59 -0.36
C TRP A 100 2.97 -8.33 -1.45
N ASP A 101 2.44 -9.42 -2.00
CA ASP A 101 3.10 -10.19 -3.07
C ASP A 101 2.10 -10.68 -4.12
N CYS A 102 2.19 -10.11 -5.32
CA CYS A 102 1.38 -10.54 -6.46
C CYS A 102 1.74 -11.95 -6.96
N SER A 103 2.95 -12.44 -6.71
CA SER A 103 3.32 -13.81 -7.07
C SER A 103 2.60 -14.81 -6.17
N TRP A 104 2.56 -14.56 -4.86
CA TRP A 104 1.74 -15.31 -3.92
C TRP A 104 0.26 -15.28 -4.31
N LYS A 105 -0.32 -14.08 -4.54
CA LYS A 105 -1.73 -13.95 -4.91
C LYS A 105 -2.07 -14.66 -6.22
N ALA A 106 -1.16 -14.65 -7.20
CA ALA A 106 -1.32 -15.40 -8.44
C ALA A 106 -1.39 -16.91 -8.20
N ARG A 107 -0.54 -17.45 -7.31
CA ARG A 107 -0.60 -18.88 -6.94
C ARG A 107 -1.92 -19.23 -6.25
N GLU A 108 -2.34 -18.41 -5.28
CA GLU A 108 -3.60 -18.59 -4.56
C GLU A 108 -4.81 -18.60 -5.52
N ALA A 109 -4.83 -17.68 -6.48
CA ALA A 109 -5.90 -17.56 -7.48
C ALA A 109 -5.78 -18.56 -8.65
N GLY A 110 -4.75 -19.41 -8.68
CA GLY A 110 -4.50 -20.34 -9.79
C GLY A 110 -4.10 -19.67 -11.11
N PHE A 111 -3.57 -18.45 -11.07
CA PHE A 111 -3.11 -17.74 -12.26
C PHE A 111 -1.72 -18.22 -12.67
N THR A 112 -1.68 -18.92 -13.80
CA THR A 112 -0.45 -19.41 -14.40
C THR A 112 -0.25 -18.84 -15.79
N THR A 113 0.99 -18.53 -16.09
CA THR A 113 1.46 -18.21 -17.44
C THR A 113 1.49 -19.49 -18.29
N TRP A 114 1.59 -19.35 -19.61
CA TRP A 114 1.66 -20.49 -20.54
C TRP A 114 2.82 -21.46 -20.27
N TYR A 115 3.87 -21.02 -19.59
CA TYR A 115 5.04 -21.82 -19.20
C TYR A 115 5.03 -22.27 -17.73
N GLY A 116 3.88 -22.13 -17.05
CA GLY A 116 3.64 -22.69 -15.71
C GLY A 116 4.12 -21.85 -14.53
N ALA A 117 4.72 -20.66 -14.75
CA ALA A 117 5.03 -19.74 -13.66
C ALA A 117 3.80 -18.94 -13.22
N PRO A 118 3.75 -18.44 -11.97
CA PRO A 118 2.66 -17.59 -11.49
C PRO A 118 2.52 -16.30 -12.32
N ASP A 119 1.31 -16.00 -12.76
CA ASP A 119 1.02 -14.77 -13.51
C ASP A 119 0.75 -13.59 -12.55
N GLN A 120 1.83 -13.05 -12.01
CA GLN A 120 1.82 -11.90 -11.11
C GLN A 120 1.28 -10.62 -11.78
N THR A 121 1.39 -10.50 -13.11
CA THR A 121 0.87 -9.34 -13.84
C THR A 121 -0.65 -9.37 -13.82
N LYS A 122 -1.25 -10.54 -14.11
CA LYS A 122 -2.70 -10.74 -14.02
C LYS A 122 -3.20 -10.53 -12.60
N ALA A 123 -2.49 -11.05 -11.59
CA ALA A 123 -2.85 -10.81 -10.20
C ALA A 123 -2.79 -9.31 -9.83
N ALA A 124 -1.75 -8.59 -10.25
CA ALA A 124 -1.64 -7.16 -10.01
C ALA A 124 -2.76 -6.35 -10.69
N GLN A 125 -3.17 -6.74 -11.90
CA GLN A 125 -4.27 -6.10 -12.62
C GLN A 125 -5.63 -6.37 -11.95
N GLN A 126 -5.84 -7.60 -11.48
CA GLN A 126 -7.14 -8.02 -10.92
C GLN A 126 -7.32 -7.59 -9.46
N TYR A 127 -6.27 -7.68 -8.64
CA TYR A 127 -6.36 -7.46 -7.19
C TYR A 127 -5.73 -6.13 -6.75
N GLY A 128 -4.82 -5.55 -7.54
CA GLY A 128 -4.21 -4.24 -7.23
C GLY A 128 -3.53 -4.23 -5.87
N TYR A 129 -4.04 -3.42 -4.93
CA TYR A 129 -3.49 -3.36 -3.58
C TYR A 129 -3.85 -4.58 -2.71
N GLN A 130 -4.79 -5.43 -3.12
CA GLN A 130 -5.28 -6.58 -2.32
C GLN A 130 -4.39 -7.83 -2.35
N CYS A 131 -3.15 -7.73 -2.85
CA CYS A 131 -2.22 -8.86 -2.88
C CYS A 131 -1.49 -9.09 -1.55
N PHE A 132 -2.10 -8.74 -0.41
CA PHE A 132 -1.50 -8.98 0.91
C PHE A 132 -1.65 -10.44 1.32
N GLU A 133 -0.52 -11.12 1.51
CA GLU A 133 -0.43 -12.40 2.21
C GLU A 133 -0.55 -12.19 3.72
N THR A 134 0.02 -11.10 4.23
CA THR A 134 0.02 -10.78 5.67
C THR A 134 -0.19 -9.28 5.85
N PHE A 135 -1.00 -8.92 6.84
CA PHE A 135 -1.17 -7.56 7.34
C PHE A 135 -1.66 -7.62 8.80
N GLU A 136 -0.72 -7.79 9.73
CA GLU A 136 -1.04 -8.19 11.11
C GLU A 136 -0.29 -7.33 12.14
N GLU A 137 -0.94 -7.03 13.27
CA GLU A 137 -0.32 -6.34 14.39
C GLU A 137 0.84 -7.15 15.00
N VAL A 138 1.92 -6.45 15.32
CA VAL A 138 3.09 -7.00 16.01
C VAL A 138 3.06 -6.50 17.45
N ASN A 139 2.79 -7.41 18.38
CA ASN A 139 2.87 -7.17 19.83
C ASN A 139 4.33 -7.02 20.30
#